data_AF-A0A1Q7ZAR4-F1
#
_entry.id   AF-A0A1Q7ZAR4-F1
#
_cell.length_a   1.000
_cell.length_b   1.000
_cell.length_c   1.000
_cell.angle_alpha   90.00
_cell.angle_beta   90.00
_cell.angle_gamma   90.00
#
_symmetry.space_group_name_H-M   'P 1'
#
loop_
_entity.id
_entity.type
_entity.pdbx_description
1 polymer ?
#
loop_
_entity_poly.entity_id
_entity_poly.type
_entity_poly.pdbx_seq_one_letter_code
_entity_poly.pdbx_strand_id
1 'polypeptide(L)'
;MNRSRDGGPRDGERDDLSARGEELRNMFNRARAFTEELLRENERLRFRVAGVEREMEQASGKTPSSVPDSVAQLTERVRALERERDDLLARFRQVEAMNRSVAARYEDIETQNNHLANLYVASYQLHATLNFSEVLDTVREILINLIGAEGFAIFWVDDRTGQLKRELSQGMGASVPEKIRPGKGPLLDAVEGQSYYADPLPDPKGVDPALPLACIPLKIGTRVIGVVAIYHLLRQKERFEPLDFELFTLLAGHAATALFSSKLYQRSEKKLSELQGFLDLLTAPSPPGT
;
A
#
# COMPACT_ATOMS: atom_id res chain seq x y z
N MET A 1 -3.63 -134.54 -90.36
CA MET A 1 -3.52 -133.91 -91.71
C MET A 1 -3.43 -132.39 -91.54
N ASN A 2 -2.81 -131.67 -92.51
CA ASN A 2 -2.89 -130.24 -92.91
C ASN A 2 -3.83 -129.28 -92.09
N ARG A 3 -3.66 -127.94 -91.94
CA ARG A 3 -2.73 -126.81 -92.33
C ARG A 3 -3.32 -125.52 -91.64
N SER A 4 -2.75 -124.31 -91.53
CA SER A 4 -1.37 -123.73 -91.53
C SER A 4 -1.45 -122.19 -91.30
N ARG A 5 -0.45 -121.58 -90.63
CA ARG A 5 -0.09 -120.11 -90.61
C ARG A 5 -1.09 -119.12 -89.94
N ASP A 6 -0.72 -117.94 -89.40
CA ASP A 6 0.56 -117.34 -88.91
C ASP A 6 0.30 -115.98 -88.19
N GLY A 7 1.18 -115.55 -87.27
CA GLY A 7 1.55 -114.14 -86.94
C GLY A 7 0.61 -113.08 -86.29
N GLY A 8 1.03 -112.51 -85.13
CA GLY A 8 0.93 -111.05 -84.85
C GLY A 8 0.07 -110.57 -83.64
N PRO A 9 0.54 -109.66 -82.72
CA PRO A 9 -0.15 -109.41 -81.44
C PRO A 9 -0.55 -107.95 -81.04
N ARG A 10 -1.65 -107.86 -80.27
CA ARG A 10 -2.01 -106.92 -79.16
C ARG A 10 -1.84 -105.38 -79.33
N ASP A 11 -2.98 -104.67 -79.36
CA ASP A 11 -3.11 -103.22 -79.11
C ASP A 11 -4.07 -102.96 -77.94
N GLY A 12 -3.60 -102.34 -76.84
CA GLY A 12 -4.42 -102.02 -75.66
C GLY A 12 -3.79 -101.09 -74.61
N GLU A 13 -2.47 -100.87 -74.65
CA GLU A 13 -1.73 -99.99 -73.72
C GLU A 13 -1.34 -98.61 -74.32
N ARG A 14 -1.80 -98.28 -75.54
CA ARG A 14 -1.29 -97.11 -76.28
C ARG A 14 -2.01 -95.78 -76.03
N ASP A 15 -3.26 -95.79 -75.53
CA ASP A 15 -4.05 -94.55 -75.38
C ASP A 15 -3.66 -93.69 -74.15
N ASP A 16 -3.36 -94.30 -72.99
CA ASP A 16 -3.01 -93.56 -71.75
C ASP A 16 -1.65 -92.84 -71.85
N LEU A 17 -0.77 -93.30 -72.74
CA LEU A 17 0.54 -92.67 -73.01
C LEU A 17 0.44 -91.44 -73.92
N SER A 18 -0.51 -91.40 -74.86
CA SER A 18 -0.70 -90.25 -75.75
C SER A 18 -1.31 -89.05 -75.02
N ALA A 19 -2.36 -89.29 -74.23
CA ALA A 19 -3.01 -88.25 -73.43
C ALA A 19 -2.04 -87.58 -72.43
N ARG A 20 -1.24 -88.37 -71.70
CA ARG A 20 -0.21 -87.83 -70.78
C ARG A 20 0.89 -87.06 -71.51
N GLY A 21 1.22 -87.43 -72.75
CA GLY A 21 2.19 -86.72 -73.59
C GLY A 21 1.71 -85.32 -73.98
N GLU A 22 0.43 -85.17 -74.33
CA GLU A 22 -0.18 -83.87 -74.65
C GLU A 22 -0.38 -82.99 -73.41
N GLU A 23 -0.78 -83.56 -72.27
CA GLU A 23 -0.85 -82.84 -71.00
C GLU A 23 0.52 -82.29 -70.58
N LEU A 24 1.58 -83.11 -70.62
CA LEU A 24 2.94 -82.66 -70.31
C LEU A 24 3.40 -81.52 -71.22
N ARG A 25 3.08 -81.59 -72.51
CA ARG A 25 3.46 -80.57 -73.51
C ARG A 25 2.69 -79.25 -73.29
N ASN A 26 1.41 -79.33 -72.95
CA ASN A 26 0.60 -78.17 -72.56
C ASN A 26 1.08 -77.57 -71.23
N MET A 27 1.48 -78.39 -70.25
CA MET A 27 2.06 -77.95 -69.00
C MET A 27 3.40 -77.22 -69.21
N PHE A 28 4.26 -77.75 -70.09
CA PHE A 28 5.54 -77.10 -70.44
C PHE A 28 5.35 -75.77 -71.19
N ASN A 29 4.38 -75.69 -72.10
CA ASN A 29 4.04 -74.45 -72.79
C ASN A 29 3.48 -73.39 -71.83
N ARG A 30 2.61 -73.78 -70.88
CA ARG A 30 2.12 -72.90 -69.81
C ARG A 30 3.25 -72.44 -68.89
N ALA A 31 4.14 -73.35 -68.47
CA ALA A 31 5.30 -73.02 -67.65
C ALA A 31 6.20 -72.01 -68.36
N ARG A 32 6.49 -72.20 -69.65
CA ARG A 32 7.28 -71.24 -70.44
C ARG A 32 6.61 -69.86 -70.53
N ALA A 33 5.31 -69.81 -70.84
CA ALA A 33 4.56 -68.54 -70.93
C ALA A 33 4.57 -67.80 -69.57
N PHE A 34 4.40 -68.54 -68.47
CA PHE A 34 4.47 -68.00 -67.11
C PHE A 34 5.88 -67.47 -66.76
N THR A 35 6.95 -68.14 -67.19
CA THR A 35 8.32 -67.63 -67.01
C THR A 35 8.58 -66.36 -67.83
N GLU A 36 8.08 -66.29 -69.08
CA GLU A 36 8.17 -65.08 -69.91
C GLU A 36 7.36 -63.89 -69.33
N GLU A 37 6.22 -64.17 -68.70
CA GLU A 37 5.41 -63.18 -67.97
C GLU A 37 6.10 -62.70 -66.68
N LEU A 38 6.60 -63.63 -65.85
CA LEU A 38 7.40 -63.33 -64.65
C LEU A 38 8.63 -62.47 -64.96
N LEU A 39 9.34 -62.73 -66.07
CA LEU A 39 10.50 -61.95 -66.48
C LEU A 39 10.11 -60.49 -66.81
N ARG A 40 9.04 -60.29 -67.58
CA ARG A 40 8.50 -58.94 -67.88
C ARG A 40 8.03 -58.22 -66.62
N GLU A 41 7.38 -58.91 -65.70
CA GLU A 41 6.96 -58.32 -64.44
C GLU A 41 8.17 -57.97 -63.55
N ASN A 42 9.21 -58.80 -63.53
CA ASN A 42 10.45 -58.51 -62.81
C ASN A 42 11.16 -57.26 -63.38
N GLU A 43 11.25 -57.11 -64.71
CA GLU A 43 11.78 -55.90 -65.35
C GLU A 43 10.93 -54.66 -65.02
N ARG A 44 9.61 -54.77 -65.09
CA ARG A 44 8.68 -53.68 -64.74
C ARG A 44 8.80 -53.28 -63.27
N LEU A 45 8.96 -54.23 -62.36
CA LEU A 45 9.18 -53.98 -60.94
C LEU A 45 10.54 -53.32 -60.70
N ARG A 46 11.62 -53.79 -61.35
CA ARG A 46 12.94 -53.12 -61.29
C ARG A 46 12.88 -51.67 -61.76
N PHE A 47 12.18 -51.39 -62.87
CA PHE A 47 11.98 -50.02 -63.35
C PHE A 47 11.18 -49.15 -62.37
N ARG A 48 10.15 -49.70 -61.71
CA ARG A 48 9.41 -48.99 -60.66
C ARG A 48 10.27 -48.71 -59.43
N VAL A 49 11.04 -49.70 -58.96
CA VAL A 49 11.96 -49.55 -57.83
C VAL A 49 13.02 -48.49 -58.14
N ALA A 50 13.71 -48.58 -59.27
CA ALA A 50 14.71 -47.58 -59.69
C ALA A 50 14.13 -46.19 -60.03
N GLY A 51 12.79 -46.06 -60.14
CA GLY A 51 12.08 -44.79 -60.20
C GLY A 51 11.85 -44.23 -58.80
N VAL A 52 11.26 -45.03 -57.90
CA VAL A 52 11.00 -44.66 -56.50
C VAL A 52 12.29 -44.36 -55.74
N GLU A 53 13.36 -45.11 -55.97
CA GLU A 53 14.69 -44.84 -55.39
C GLU A 53 15.22 -43.46 -55.82
N ARG A 54 15.11 -43.10 -57.10
CA ARG A 54 15.48 -41.77 -57.60
C ARG A 54 14.57 -40.66 -57.06
N GLU A 55 13.28 -40.91 -56.88
CA GLU A 55 12.36 -39.97 -56.23
C GLU A 55 12.72 -39.77 -54.75
N MET A 56 13.07 -40.84 -54.02
CA MET A 56 13.54 -40.76 -52.64
C MET A 56 14.91 -40.08 -52.52
N GLU A 57 15.88 -40.34 -53.40
CA GLU A 57 17.16 -39.64 -53.42
C GLU A 57 16.97 -38.15 -53.71
N GLN A 58 16.12 -37.79 -54.68
CA GLN A 58 15.80 -36.40 -54.97
C GLN A 58 15.01 -35.71 -53.85
N ALA A 59 14.14 -36.42 -53.12
CA ALA A 59 13.44 -35.89 -51.97
C ALA A 59 14.38 -35.72 -50.77
N SER A 60 15.20 -36.73 -50.46
CA SER A 60 16.17 -36.73 -49.37
C SER A 60 17.25 -35.65 -49.55
N GLY A 61 17.77 -35.51 -50.78
CA GLY A 61 18.68 -34.43 -51.17
C GLY A 61 18.01 -33.05 -51.28
N LYS A 62 16.68 -32.96 -51.18
CA LYS A 62 15.90 -31.69 -51.14
C LYS A 62 15.29 -31.39 -49.78
N THR A 63 15.33 -32.30 -48.80
CA THR A 63 15.16 -31.93 -47.39
C THR A 63 16.29 -30.95 -47.06
N PRO A 64 16.02 -29.64 -46.90
CA PRO A 64 17.11 -28.72 -46.77
C PRO A 64 17.69 -28.91 -45.37
N SER A 65 19.01 -29.07 -45.30
CA SER A 65 19.79 -29.14 -44.05
C SER A 65 19.53 -27.95 -43.11
N SER A 66 18.94 -26.86 -43.64
CA SER A 66 18.47 -25.73 -42.88
C SER A 66 17.31 -26.00 -41.91
N VAL A 67 16.52 -27.08 -42.03
CA VAL A 67 15.36 -27.27 -41.11
C VAL A 67 15.81 -27.66 -39.69
N PRO A 68 16.67 -28.67 -39.48
CA PRO A 68 17.23 -28.94 -38.14
C PRO A 68 17.97 -27.73 -37.57
N ASP A 69 18.77 -27.04 -38.40
CA ASP A 69 19.52 -25.85 -37.99
C ASP A 69 18.60 -24.68 -37.61
N SER A 70 17.51 -24.46 -38.35
CA SER A 70 16.51 -23.42 -38.03
C SER A 70 15.77 -23.74 -36.74
N VAL A 71 15.41 -25.00 -36.49
CA VAL A 71 14.77 -25.42 -35.24
C VAL A 71 15.73 -25.24 -34.05
N ALA A 72 17.02 -25.55 -34.22
CA ALA A 72 18.04 -25.30 -33.21
C ALA A 72 18.20 -23.80 -32.91
N GLN A 73 18.37 -22.96 -33.94
CA GLN A 73 18.48 -21.50 -33.82
C GLN A 73 17.23 -20.87 -33.17
N LEU A 74 16.02 -21.30 -33.56
CA LEU A 74 14.77 -20.84 -32.96
C LEU A 74 14.67 -21.24 -31.48
N THR A 75 15.07 -22.46 -31.13
CA THR A 75 15.07 -22.94 -29.74
C THR A 75 16.06 -22.16 -28.87
N GLU A 76 17.24 -21.85 -29.39
CA GLU A 76 18.22 -21.00 -28.71
C GLU A 76 17.69 -19.56 -28.57
N ARG A 77 17.05 -19.01 -29.60
CA ARG A 77 16.44 -17.67 -29.56
C ARG A 77 15.31 -17.58 -28.55
N VAL A 78 14.45 -18.60 -28.45
CA VAL A 78 13.41 -18.70 -27.40
C VAL A 78 14.04 -18.70 -26.01
N ARG A 79 15.06 -19.53 -25.77
CA ARG A 79 15.76 -19.57 -24.47
C ARG A 79 16.44 -18.25 -24.12
N ALA A 80 16.96 -17.51 -25.11
CA ALA A 80 17.52 -16.18 -24.88
C ALA A 80 16.43 -15.17 -24.48
N LEU A 81 15.31 -15.15 -25.20
CA LEU A 81 14.16 -14.29 -24.93
C LEU A 81 13.48 -14.63 -23.58
N GLU A 82 13.41 -15.90 -23.19
CA GLU A 82 12.90 -16.32 -21.88
C GLU A 82 13.74 -15.73 -20.73
N ARG A 83 15.08 -15.83 -20.82
CA ARG A 83 16.01 -15.23 -19.84
C ARG A 83 15.90 -13.70 -19.79
N GLU A 84 15.83 -13.05 -20.95
CA GLU A 84 15.68 -11.60 -21.04
C GLU A 84 14.34 -11.14 -20.44
N ARG A 85 13.26 -11.87 -20.72
CA ARG A 85 11.94 -11.69 -20.10
C ARG A 85 12.01 -11.86 -18.59
N ASP A 86 12.71 -12.87 -18.07
CA ASP A 86 12.81 -13.11 -16.63
C ASP A 86 13.64 -12.04 -15.91
N ASP A 87 14.73 -11.55 -16.51
CA ASP A 87 15.49 -10.39 -16.01
C ASP A 87 14.64 -9.10 -16.02
N LEU A 88 13.92 -8.83 -17.11
CA LEU A 88 12.99 -7.70 -17.20
C LEU A 88 11.87 -7.79 -16.16
N LEU A 89 11.29 -8.97 -15.91
CA LEU A 89 10.28 -9.16 -14.85
C LEU A 89 10.88 -8.98 -13.45
N ALA A 90 12.12 -9.40 -13.20
CA ALA A 90 12.80 -9.19 -11.94
C ALA A 90 13.05 -7.69 -11.68
N ARG A 91 13.58 -6.96 -12.66
CA ARG A 91 13.79 -5.51 -12.61
C ARG A 91 12.46 -4.76 -12.45
N PHE A 92 11.41 -5.16 -13.17
CA PHE A 92 10.08 -4.57 -13.05
C PHE A 92 9.52 -4.69 -11.63
N ARG A 93 9.57 -5.90 -11.03
CA ARG A 93 9.15 -6.13 -9.63
C ARG A 93 9.98 -5.29 -8.65
N GLN A 94 11.28 -5.16 -8.87
CA GLN A 94 12.15 -4.31 -8.04
C GLN A 94 11.74 -2.83 -8.13
N VAL A 95 11.45 -2.33 -9.33
CA VAL A 95 10.98 -0.95 -9.55
C VAL A 95 9.61 -0.73 -8.93
N GLU A 96 8.65 -1.65 -9.07
CA GLU A 96 7.36 -1.53 -8.39
C GLU A 96 7.48 -1.54 -6.85
N ALA A 97 8.38 -2.36 -6.29
CA ALA A 97 8.64 -2.40 -4.86
C ALA A 97 9.26 -1.09 -4.37
N MET A 98 10.23 -0.54 -5.12
CA MET A 98 10.81 0.77 -4.84
C MET A 98 9.75 1.88 -4.94
N ASN A 99 8.95 1.91 -6.02
CA ASN A 99 7.91 2.92 -6.21
C ASN A 99 6.86 2.90 -5.10
N ARG A 100 6.44 1.71 -4.62
CA ARG A 100 5.54 1.59 -3.46
C ARG A 100 6.17 2.13 -2.17
N SER A 101 7.45 1.82 -1.91
CA SER A 101 8.20 2.32 -0.75
C SER A 101 8.37 3.85 -0.79
N VAL A 102 8.65 4.39 -1.98
CA VAL A 102 8.77 5.83 -2.23
C VAL A 102 7.42 6.53 -2.07
N ALA A 103 6.32 5.97 -2.59
CA ALA A 103 4.98 6.52 -2.44
C ALA A 103 4.55 6.61 -0.96
N ALA A 104 4.73 5.54 -0.19
CA ALA A 104 4.43 5.55 1.25
C ALA A 104 5.23 6.63 2.00
N ARG A 105 6.53 6.79 1.70
CA ARG A 105 7.35 7.87 2.27
C ARG A 105 6.90 9.27 1.86
N TYR A 106 6.38 9.45 0.65
CA TYR A 106 5.80 10.73 0.24
C TYR A 106 4.53 11.06 1.04
N GLU A 107 3.67 10.06 1.29
CA GLU A 107 2.47 10.20 2.12
C GLU A 107 2.80 10.56 3.58
N ASP A 108 3.82 9.90 4.16
CA ASP A 108 4.36 10.26 5.49
C ASP A 108 4.87 11.71 5.54
N ILE A 109 5.68 12.11 4.55
CA ILE A 109 6.27 13.46 4.47
C ILE A 109 5.20 14.53 4.23
N GLU A 110 4.20 14.26 3.37
CA GLU A 110 3.08 15.17 3.12
C GLU A 110 2.25 15.36 4.39
N THR A 111 1.98 14.27 5.12
CA THR A 111 1.30 14.29 6.43
C THR A 111 2.07 15.15 7.44
N GLN A 112 3.38 14.94 7.59
CA GLN A 112 4.24 15.74 8.47
C GLN A 112 4.26 17.22 8.06
N ASN A 113 4.37 17.52 6.76
CA ASN A 113 4.41 18.89 6.26
C ASN A 113 3.08 19.63 6.49
N ASN A 114 1.95 18.94 6.31
CA ASN A 114 0.62 19.48 6.62
C ASN A 114 0.48 19.79 8.12
N HIS A 115 0.99 18.94 9.01
CA HIS A 115 1.01 19.23 10.45
C HIS A 115 1.88 20.45 10.79
N LEU A 116 3.08 20.56 10.21
CA LEU A 116 3.97 21.72 10.38
C LEU A 116 3.32 23.02 9.88
N ALA A 117 2.63 22.98 8.74
CA ALA A 117 1.90 24.14 8.21
C ALA A 117 0.76 24.58 9.15
N ASN A 118 -0.05 23.64 9.65
CA ASN A 118 -1.12 23.92 10.61
C ASN A 118 -0.57 24.50 11.92
N LEU A 119 0.53 23.93 12.45
CA LEU A 119 1.23 24.43 13.63
C LEU A 119 1.80 25.84 13.43
N TYR A 120 2.37 26.13 12.26
CA TYR A 120 2.92 27.44 11.94
C TYR A 120 1.82 28.52 11.92
N VAL A 121 0.70 28.26 11.26
CA VAL A 121 -0.46 29.16 11.22
C VAL A 121 -1.02 29.40 12.62
N ALA A 122 -1.22 28.33 13.40
CA ALA A 122 -1.68 28.39 14.78
C ALA A 122 -0.74 29.22 15.68
N SER A 123 0.58 29.00 15.55
CA SER A 123 1.59 29.74 16.30
C SER A 123 1.58 31.24 15.95
N TYR A 124 1.49 31.59 14.66
CA TYR A 124 1.40 32.97 14.22
C TYR A 124 0.14 33.67 14.76
N GLN A 125 -1.02 33.01 14.68
CA GLN A 125 -2.29 33.55 15.20
C GLN A 125 -2.24 33.82 16.71
N LEU A 126 -1.63 32.91 17.50
CA LEU A 126 -1.52 33.07 18.96
C LEU A 126 -0.73 34.32 19.37
N HIS A 127 0.27 34.72 18.58
CA HIS A 127 1.14 35.86 18.87
C HIS A 127 0.74 37.15 18.12
N ALA A 128 -0.33 37.11 17.33
CA ALA A 128 -0.79 38.27 16.54
C ALA A 128 -1.47 39.36 17.37
N THR A 129 -1.90 39.05 18.60
CA THR A 129 -2.61 39.98 19.50
C THR A 129 -2.12 39.89 20.94
N LEU A 130 -2.19 41.00 21.67
CA LEU A 130 -1.91 41.09 23.10
C LEU A 130 -3.19 41.19 23.94
N ASN A 131 -4.38 41.03 23.34
CA ASN A 131 -5.63 40.94 24.08
C ASN A 131 -5.84 39.51 24.61
N PHE A 132 -5.88 39.36 25.94
CA PHE A 132 -6.02 38.06 26.60
C PHE A 132 -7.28 37.29 26.20
N SER A 133 -8.38 37.97 25.86
CA SER A 133 -9.60 37.29 25.38
C SER A 133 -9.41 36.70 23.99
N GLU A 134 -8.86 37.49 23.05
CA GLU A 134 -8.61 37.04 21.68
C GLU A 134 -7.60 35.88 21.66
N VAL A 135 -6.52 35.95 22.46
CA VAL A 135 -5.57 34.83 22.60
C VAL A 135 -6.27 33.57 23.12
N LEU A 136 -7.17 33.68 24.12
CA LEU A 136 -7.95 32.54 24.61
C LEU A 136 -8.89 31.96 23.53
N ASP A 137 -9.50 32.82 22.71
CA ASP A 137 -10.35 32.40 21.59
C ASP A 137 -9.51 31.69 20.51
N THR A 138 -8.31 32.17 20.18
CA THR A 138 -7.37 31.46 19.29
C THR A 138 -6.93 30.10 19.88
N VAL A 139 -6.61 30.02 21.18
CA VAL A 139 -6.31 28.72 21.82
C VAL A 139 -7.52 27.77 21.75
N ARG A 140 -8.75 28.28 21.90
CA ARG A 140 -9.99 27.49 21.74
C ARG A 140 -10.09 26.91 20.32
N GLU A 141 -9.88 27.73 19.30
CA GLU A 141 -9.94 27.29 17.90
C GLU A 141 -8.88 26.23 17.58
N ILE A 142 -7.66 26.38 18.09
CA ILE A 142 -6.60 25.37 17.89
C ILE A 142 -6.93 24.06 18.61
N LEU A 143 -7.45 24.12 19.84
CA LEU A 143 -7.90 22.93 20.58
C LEU A 143 -9.01 22.18 19.83
N ILE A 144 -9.97 22.89 19.23
CA ILE A 144 -11.05 22.29 18.43
C ILE A 144 -10.51 21.73 17.11
N ASN A 145 -9.75 22.52 16.34
CA ASN A 145 -9.44 22.19 14.94
C ASN A 145 -8.23 21.26 14.78
N LEU A 146 -7.19 21.40 15.62
CA LEU A 146 -5.93 20.66 15.48
C LEU A 146 -5.91 19.39 16.34
N ILE A 147 -6.50 19.45 17.53
CA ILE A 147 -6.57 18.35 18.50
C ILE A 147 -7.91 17.61 18.44
N GLY A 148 -8.97 18.26 17.96
CA GLY A 148 -10.32 17.69 18.00
C GLY A 148 -10.93 17.69 19.41
N ALA A 149 -10.54 18.59 20.32
CA ALA A 149 -11.12 18.66 21.65
C ALA A 149 -12.52 19.29 21.60
N GLU A 150 -13.53 18.56 22.05
CA GLU A 150 -14.93 19.04 22.08
C GLU A 150 -15.28 19.62 23.47
N GLY A 151 -14.82 18.95 24.53
CA GLY A 151 -15.03 19.35 25.92
C GLY A 151 -13.71 19.61 26.61
N PHE A 152 -13.46 20.85 27.03
CA PHE A 152 -12.23 21.24 27.70
C PHE A 152 -12.38 22.49 28.59
N ALA A 153 -11.37 22.76 29.41
CA ALA A 153 -11.24 23.98 30.18
C ALA A 153 -9.80 24.48 30.18
N ILE A 154 -9.64 25.80 30.17
CA ILE A 154 -8.35 26.48 30.35
C ILE A 154 -8.38 27.19 31.70
N PHE A 155 -7.46 26.80 32.56
CA PHE A 155 -7.29 27.37 33.89
C PHE A 155 -6.04 28.24 33.94
N TRP A 156 -6.11 29.31 34.73
CA TRP A 156 -4.97 30.10 35.17
C TRP A 156 -4.60 29.71 36.61
N VAL A 157 -3.31 29.55 36.90
CA VAL A 157 -2.82 29.25 38.24
C VAL A 157 -2.65 30.54 39.04
N ASP A 158 -3.25 30.62 40.23
CA ASP A 158 -2.92 31.63 41.23
C ASP A 158 -1.72 31.19 42.08
N ASP A 159 -0.56 31.80 41.82
CA ASP A 159 0.71 31.58 42.51
C ASP A 159 0.60 31.65 44.05
N ARG A 160 -0.34 32.44 44.58
CA ARG A 160 -0.46 32.69 46.02
C ARG A 160 -1.23 31.59 46.76
N THR A 161 -2.12 30.90 46.08
CA THR A 161 -3.10 29.99 46.71
C THR A 161 -3.04 28.56 46.17
N GLY A 162 -2.38 28.35 45.03
CA GLY A 162 -2.41 27.10 44.26
C GLY A 162 -3.78 26.83 43.63
N GLN A 163 -4.67 27.82 43.56
CA GLN A 163 -6.00 27.66 42.97
C GLN A 163 -5.95 27.82 41.46
N LEU A 164 -6.72 26.97 40.78
CA LEU A 164 -7.03 27.05 39.36
C LEU A 164 -8.26 27.94 39.19
N LYS A 165 -8.10 29.10 38.56
CA LYS A 165 -9.22 29.93 38.09
C LYS A 165 -9.53 29.55 36.64
N ARG A 166 -10.75 29.13 36.35
CA ARG A 166 -11.23 28.87 34.99
C ARG A 166 -11.34 30.18 34.22
N GLU A 167 -10.54 30.34 33.17
CA GLU A 167 -10.62 31.50 32.27
C GLU A 167 -11.47 31.17 31.03
N LEU A 168 -11.51 29.89 30.62
CA LEU A 168 -12.30 29.42 29.48
C LEU A 168 -12.83 28.00 29.75
N SER A 169 -14.02 27.69 29.23
CA SER A 169 -14.54 26.33 29.15
C SER A 169 -15.42 26.14 27.92
N GLN A 170 -15.24 25.02 27.25
CA GLN A 170 -15.92 24.62 26.03
C GLN A 170 -16.52 23.21 26.24
N GLY A 171 -17.72 22.95 25.72
CA GLY A 171 -18.40 21.64 25.81
C GLY A 171 -18.83 21.17 27.20
N MET A 172 -18.37 21.82 28.28
CA MET A 172 -18.56 21.37 29.68
C MET A 172 -19.56 22.24 30.49
N GLY A 173 -20.02 23.38 29.95
CA GLY A 173 -21.03 24.24 30.57
C GLY A 173 -20.69 24.68 32.01
N ALA A 174 -21.59 24.35 32.94
CA ALA A 174 -21.44 24.63 34.38
C ALA A 174 -20.74 23.49 35.16
N SER A 175 -20.45 22.35 34.52
CA SER A 175 -19.86 21.18 35.20
C SER A 175 -18.41 21.40 35.64
N VAL A 176 -17.72 22.40 35.08
CA VAL A 176 -16.39 22.84 35.52
C VAL A 176 -16.53 24.13 36.35
N PRO A 177 -16.24 24.10 37.67
CA PRO A 177 -16.33 25.27 38.55
C PRO A 177 -15.43 26.44 38.11
N GLU A 178 -15.82 27.67 38.46
CA GLU A 178 -15.00 28.87 38.18
C GLU A 178 -13.65 28.85 38.90
N LYS A 179 -13.61 28.27 40.11
CA LYS A 179 -12.40 28.12 40.92
C LYS A 179 -12.33 26.71 41.47
N ILE A 180 -11.17 26.08 41.30
CA ILE A 180 -10.89 24.72 41.77
C ILE A 180 -9.58 24.78 42.58
N ARG A 181 -9.55 24.15 43.76
CA ARG A 181 -8.28 23.88 44.45
C ARG A 181 -7.94 22.41 44.23
N PRO A 182 -6.97 22.07 43.37
CA PRO A 182 -6.62 20.68 43.10
C PRO A 182 -6.07 20.05 44.39
N GLY A 183 -6.75 19.00 44.88
CA GLY A 183 -6.36 18.30 46.11
C GLY A 183 -5.48 17.08 45.84
N LYS A 184 -5.81 16.32 44.77
CA LYS A 184 -5.09 15.16 44.23
C LYS A 184 -5.51 14.95 42.76
N GLY A 185 -4.75 14.17 41.99
CA GLY A 185 -5.11 13.72 40.63
C GLY A 185 -4.61 14.65 39.52
N PRO A 186 -5.02 14.41 38.25
CA PRO A 186 -4.38 14.99 37.06
C PRO A 186 -4.24 16.52 37.04
N LEU A 187 -5.17 17.25 37.68
CA LEU A 187 -5.12 18.71 37.79
C LEU A 187 -4.04 19.19 38.77
N LEU A 188 -3.71 18.42 39.80
CA LEU A 188 -2.60 18.72 40.71
C LEU A 188 -1.27 18.44 40.01
N ASP A 189 -1.15 17.27 39.38
CA ASP A 189 0.06 16.84 38.68
C ASP A 189 0.48 17.88 37.63
N ALA A 190 -0.48 18.45 36.89
CA ALA A 190 -0.23 19.54 35.95
C ALA A 190 0.10 20.89 36.59
N VAL A 191 -0.39 21.21 37.80
CA VAL A 191 0.08 22.39 38.55
C VAL A 191 1.53 22.20 39.02
N GLU A 192 1.93 20.98 39.35
CA GLU A 192 3.32 20.59 39.62
C GLU A 192 4.16 20.46 38.33
N GLY A 193 3.53 20.59 37.17
CA GLY A 193 4.17 20.63 35.86
C GLY A 193 4.34 19.29 35.16
N GLN A 194 3.68 18.22 35.60
CA GLN A 194 3.64 16.95 34.88
C GLN A 194 2.41 16.88 33.97
N SER A 195 2.60 16.50 32.72
CA SER A 195 1.47 16.22 31.84
C SER A 195 0.84 14.88 32.22
N TYR A 196 -0.49 14.83 32.25
CA TYR A 196 -1.24 13.59 32.41
C TYR A 196 -2.00 13.29 31.12
N TYR A 197 -2.02 12.02 30.73
CA TYR A 197 -2.80 11.50 29.62
C TYR A 197 -3.42 10.16 30.04
N ALA A 198 -4.72 10.01 29.86
CA ALA A 198 -5.43 8.77 30.14
C ALA A 198 -5.07 7.71 29.07
N ASP A 199 -4.69 6.52 29.53
CA ASP A 199 -4.38 5.39 28.66
C ASP A 199 -4.83 4.06 29.33
N PRO A 200 -5.80 3.32 28.75
CA PRO A 200 -6.63 3.70 27.59
C PRO A 200 -7.56 4.89 27.88
N LEU A 201 -8.10 5.50 26.83
CA LEU A 201 -9.15 6.51 26.95
C LEU A 201 -10.44 5.86 27.49
N PRO A 202 -11.06 6.41 28.55
CA PRO A 202 -12.32 5.88 29.09
C PRO A 202 -13.48 6.02 28.10
N ASP A 203 -14.41 5.06 28.19
CA ASP A 203 -15.65 5.00 27.40
C ASP A 203 -16.50 6.28 27.63
N PRO A 204 -17.10 6.92 26.61
CA PRO A 204 -17.71 8.26 26.72
C PRO A 204 -19.03 8.32 27.54
N LYS A 205 -19.33 7.29 28.34
CA LYS A 205 -20.54 7.18 29.15
C LYS A 205 -20.32 7.69 30.56
N GLY A 206 -20.37 9.01 30.70
CA GLY A 206 -20.32 9.70 31.99
C GLY A 206 -18.99 10.42 32.18
N VAL A 207 -19.09 11.69 32.55
CA VAL A 207 -17.96 12.62 32.57
C VAL A 207 -17.75 13.05 34.00
N ASP A 208 -16.64 12.65 34.61
CA ASP A 208 -16.21 13.21 35.90
C ASP A 208 -15.32 14.44 35.63
N PRO A 209 -15.72 15.67 36.02
CA PRO A 209 -14.88 16.85 35.89
C PRO A 209 -13.55 16.77 36.66
N ALA A 210 -13.39 15.80 37.57
CA ALA A 210 -12.14 15.50 38.27
C ALA A 210 -11.16 14.60 37.49
N LEU A 211 -11.64 13.89 36.45
CA LEU A 211 -10.86 12.95 35.63
C LEU A 211 -10.87 13.35 34.14
N PRO A 212 -10.11 14.39 33.76
CA PRO A 212 -9.87 14.72 32.35
C PRO A 212 -9.07 13.62 31.64
N LEU A 213 -9.31 13.47 30.34
CA LEU A 213 -8.56 12.62 29.42
C LEU A 213 -7.10 13.08 29.28
N ALA A 214 -6.86 14.39 29.33
CA ALA A 214 -5.52 14.96 29.34
C ALA A 214 -5.45 16.23 30.21
N CYS A 215 -4.39 16.37 31.00
CA CYS A 215 -4.01 17.62 31.64
C CYS A 215 -2.64 18.07 31.13
N ILE A 216 -2.60 19.26 30.54
CA ILE A 216 -1.41 19.79 29.86
C ILE A 216 -1.00 21.10 30.57
N PRO A 217 0.19 21.14 31.19
CA PRO A 217 0.67 22.33 31.89
C PRO A 217 1.17 23.40 30.92
N LEU A 218 0.65 24.62 31.05
CA LEU A 218 1.14 25.81 30.35
C LEU A 218 2.30 26.40 31.14
N LYS A 219 3.52 26.35 30.59
CA LYS A 219 4.77 26.70 31.29
C LYS A 219 5.50 27.88 30.66
N ILE A 220 6.11 28.71 31.51
CA ILE A 220 7.12 29.71 31.14
C ILE A 220 8.40 29.37 31.91
N GLY A 221 9.43 28.91 31.18
CA GLY A 221 10.61 28.30 31.80
C GLY A 221 10.21 27.10 32.66
N THR A 222 10.55 27.13 33.95
CA THR A 222 10.19 26.10 34.93
C THR A 222 8.81 26.30 35.59
N ARG A 223 8.16 27.45 35.38
CA ARG A 223 6.95 27.83 36.13
C ARG A 223 5.68 27.54 35.34
N VAL A 224 4.74 26.80 35.94
CA VAL A 224 3.37 26.64 35.44
C VAL A 224 2.58 27.92 35.68
N ILE A 225 1.89 28.43 34.66
CA ILE A 225 1.02 29.61 34.72
C ILE A 225 -0.45 29.28 34.47
N GLY A 226 -0.72 28.11 33.89
CA GLY A 226 -2.05 27.65 33.54
C GLY A 226 -2.07 26.15 33.25
N VAL A 227 -3.26 25.59 33.11
CA VAL A 227 -3.48 24.17 32.77
C VAL A 227 -4.60 24.10 31.74
N VAL A 228 -4.38 23.33 30.67
CA VAL A 228 -5.45 22.91 29.74
C VAL A 228 -5.89 21.51 30.18
N ALA A 229 -7.18 21.35 30.46
CA ALA A 229 -7.78 20.05 30.79
C ALA A 229 -8.78 19.66 29.70
N ILE A 230 -8.57 18.51 29.06
CA ILE A 230 -9.43 17.97 27.99
C ILE A 230 -10.25 16.83 28.57
N TYR A 231 -11.56 16.87 28.35
CA TYR A 231 -12.55 15.91 28.84
C TYR A 231 -13.24 15.11 27.72
N HIS A 232 -13.31 15.66 26.50
CA HIS A 232 -13.89 14.97 25.34
C HIS A 232 -13.11 15.27 24.06
N LEU A 233 -13.06 14.27 23.17
CA LEU A 233 -12.56 14.37 21.81
C LEU A 233 -13.70 14.12 20.81
N LEU A 234 -13.73 14.92 19.74
CA LEU A 234 -14.69 14.87 18.65
C LEU A 234 -14.64 13.53 17.88
N ARG A 235 -13.45 12.92 17.81
CA ARG A 235 -13.26 11.55 17.31
C ARG A 235 -13.09 10.61 18.49
N GLN A 236 -13.92 9.58 18.53
CA GLN A 236 -13.77 8.47 19.48
C GLN A 236 -12.50 7.68 19.11
N LYS A 237 -11.41 7.94 19.83
CA LYS A 237 -10.16 7.17 19.79
C LYS A 237 -10.09 6.29 21.05
N GLU A 238 -9.46 5.12 20.96
CA GLU A 238 -9.18 4.27 22.14
C GLU A 238 -7.96 4.75 22.94
N ARG A 239 -7.01 5.42 22.27
CA ARG A 239 -5.76 5.96 22.85
C ARG A 239 -5.33 7.23 22.11
N PHE A 240 -4.45 8.02 22.73
CA PHE A 240 -3.73 9.10 22.05
C PHE A 240 -2.63 8.53 21.13
N GLU A 241 -2.46 9.14 19.97
CA GLU A 241 -1.43 8.80 18.99
C GLU A 241 -0.14 9.58 19.27
N PRO A 242 1.06 9.12 18.84
CA PRO A 242 2.33 9.83 19.03
C PRO A 242 2.28 11.32 18.65
N LEU A 243 1.58 11.63 17.54
CA LEU A 243 1.32 12.97 17.05
C LEU A 243 0.53 13.85 18.04
N ASP A 244 -0.48 13.30 18.72
CA ASP A 244 -1.32 14.08 19.65
C ASP A 244 -0.43 14.69 20.76
N PHE A 245 0.55 13.93 21.28
CA PHE A 245 1.49 14.40 22.30
C PHE A 245 2.43 15.52 21.80
N GLU A 246 2.87 15.47 20.54
CA GLU A 246 3.67 16.53 19.92
C GLU A 246 2.84 17.81 19.78
N LEU A 247 1.60 17.69 19.28
CA LEU A 247 0.66 18.81 19.16
C LEU A 247 0.34 19.45 20.53
N PHE A 248 0.10 18.64 21.57
CA PHE A 248 -0.09 19.12 22.94
C PHE A 248 1.12 19.90 23.47
N THR A 249 2.32 19.38 23.23
CA THR A 249 3.57 20.00 23.72
C THR A 249 3.83 21.34 23.04
N LEU A 250 3.65 21.41 21.72
CA LEU A 250 3.83 22.64 20.93
C LEU A 250 2.76 23.69 21.26
N LEU A 251 1.50 23.29 21.36
CA LEU A 251 0.42 24.18 21.78
C LEU A 251 0.69 24.73 23.19
N ALA A 252 1.12 23.89 24.14
CA ALA A 252 1.41 24.32 25.50
C ALA A 252 2.48 25.41 25.56
N GLY A 253 3.57 25.27 24.78
CA GLY A 253 4.65 26.27 24.72
C GLY A 253 4.21 27.61 24.14
N HIS A 254 3.50 27.60 23.00
CA HIS A 254 3.05 28.83 22.35
C HIS A 254 1.89 29.49 23.12
N ALA A 255 0.88 28.73 23.55
CA ALA A 255 -0.26 29.24 24.31
C ALA A 255 0.19 29.81 25.67
N ALA A 256 1.13 29.17 26.37
CA ALA A 256 1.68 29.73 27.60
C ALA A 256 2.31 31.10 27.34
N THR A 257 3.18 31.20 26.33
CA THR A 257 3.91 32.43 25.99
C THR A 257 2.95 33.56 25.59
N ALA A 258 1.96 33.27 24.75
CA ALA A 258 0.96 34.25 24.32
C ALA A 258 0.08 34.72 25.50
N LEU A 259 -0.53 33.79 26.25
CA LEU A 259 -1.41 34.10 27.39
C LEU A 259 -0.69 34.84 28.51
N PHE A 260 0.60 34.54 28.74
CA PHE A 260 1.43 35.27 29.69
C PHE A 260 1.67 36.71 29.22
N SER A 261 2.06 36.88 27.96
CA SER A 261 2.43 38.18 27.38
C SER A 261 1.22 39.12 27.33
N SER A 262 0.06 38.64 26.88
CA SER A 262 -1.18 39.41 26.87
C SER A 262 -1.62 39.81 28.29
N LYS A 263 -1.51 38.93 29.28
CA LYS A 263 -1.90 39.22 30.67
C LYS A 263 -0.92 40.17 31.37
N LEU A 264 0.35 40.13 31.01
CA LEU A 264 1.36 41.09 31.44
C LEU A 264 1.10 42.47 30.84
N TYR A 265 0.83 42.52 29.53
CA TYR A 265 0.50 43.76 28.82
C TYR A 265 -0.75 44.45 29.40
N GLN A 266 -1.86 43.72 29.58
CA GLN A 266 -3.08 44.24 30.22
C GLN A 266 -2.85 44.77 31.65
N ARG A 267 -1.92 44.18 32.42
CA ARG A 267 -1.54 44.69 33.75
C ARG A 267 -0.71 45.97 33.68
N SER A 268 0.08 46.15 32.63
CA SER A 268 0.85 47.37 32.40
C SER A 268 -0.05 48.53 31.99
N GLU A 269 -0.92 48.32 31.00
CA GLU A 269 -1.91 49.28 30.52
C GLU A 269 -2.82 49.79 31.66
N LYS A 270 -3.37 48.90 32.48
CA LYS A 270 -4.22 49.29 33.61
C LYS A 270 -3.50 50.19 34.62
N LYS A 271 -2.26 49.86 34.99
CA LYS A 271 -1.46 50.71 35.89
C LYS A 271 -1.16 52.08 35.30
N LEU A 272 -0.90 52.14 33.99
CA LEU A 272 -0.62 53.39 33.29
C LEU A 272 -1.87 54.29 33.28
N SER A 273 -3.04 53.72 32.98
CA SER A 273 -4.34 54.40 33.05
C SER A 273 -4.71 54.85 34.47
N GLU A 274 -4.48 54.02 35.49
CA GLU A 274 -4.66 54.38 36.91
C GLU A 274 -3.77 55.56 37.32
N LEU A 275 -2.51 55.58 36.89
CA LEU A 275 -1.58 56.68 37.16
C LEU A 275 -1.97 57.97 36.40
N GLN A 276 -2.42 57.87 35.15
CA GLN A 276 -2.93 59.01 34.39
C GLN A 276 -4.16 59.62 35.08
N GLY A 277 -5.15 58.81 35.44
CA GLY A 277 -6.34 59.30 36.15
C GLY A 277 -6.01 59.95 37.50
N PHE A 278 -4.98 59.47 38.21
CA PHE A 278 -4.51 60.11 39.43
C PHE A 278 -3.79 61.45 39.18
N LEU A 279 -3.00 61.55 38.10
CA LEU A 279 -2.37 62.80 37.67
C LEU A 279 -3.40 63.85 37.21
N ASP A 280 -4.43 63.43 36.47
CA ASP A 280 -5.53 64.30 36.04
C ASP A 280 -6.28 64.87 37.25
N LEU A 281 -6.51 64.07 38.30
CA LEU A 281 -7.12 64.54 39.56
C LEU A 281 -6.23 65.53 40.34
N LEU A 282 -4.91 65.40 40.26
CA LEU A 282 -3.96 66.34 40.89
C LEU A 282 -3.72 67.61 40.09
N THR A 283 -3.94 67.58 38.77
CA THR A 283 -3.70 68.70 37.85
C THR A 283 -4.98 69.42 37.43
N ALA A 284 -6.15 68.86 37.76
CA ALA A 284 -7.44 69.53 37.64
C ALA A 284 -7.41 70.88 38.37
N PRO A 285 -7.70 72.00 37.69
CA PRO A 285 -7.69 73.31 38.33
C PRO A 285 -8.81 73.36 39.39
N SER A 286 -8.46 73.82 40.60
CA SER A 286 -9.44 74.11 41.64
C SER A 286 -10.56 74.99 41.08
N PRO A 287 -11.84 74.71 41.41
CA PRO A 287 -12.94 75.54 40.92
C PRO A 287 -12.71 77.00 41.34
N PRO A 288 -12.99 77.98 40.46
CA PRO A 288 -12.78 79.39 40.79
C PRO A 288 -13.60 79.75 42.02
N GLY A 289 -12.91 80.28 43.03
CA GLY A 289 -13.52 80.64 44.32
C GLY A 289 -14.64 81.66 44.16
N THR A 290 -15.72 81.43 44.91
CA THR A 290 -16.87 82.33 45.08
C THR A 290 -16.50 83.58 45.87
#